data_AF-A0A517MRT7-F1
#
_entry.id   AF-A0A517MRT7-F1
#
_cell.length_a   1.000
_cell.length_b   1.000
_cell.length_c   1.000
_cell.angle_alpha   90.00
_cell.angle_beta   90.00
_cell.angle_gamma   90.00
#
_symmetry.space_group_name_H-M   'P 1'
#
loop_
_entity.id
_entity.type
_entity.pdbx_description
1 polymer ?
#
loop_
_entity_poly.entity_id
_entity_poly.type
_entity_poly.pdbx_seq_one_letter_code
_entity_poly.pdbx_strand_id
1 'polypeptide(L)'
;MSDVVLAPVDSGPLSLSQKQEVAAASERSQKIRKAAAVAKFNGWTTGILATCSAPFALFSLAGFFITTGMSVVAYNEFRGRRRLLEFDEEAPAFLGWNQVGFLALIITYCLWMLAAGLSGEGPFQEQFAAQPELAEVLGSPEELDHFYRGAVIALYGSVIALSMVFQGLNAYYYFSRRRYTQAYLTATPGWVIDLQRLVPSGS
;
A
#
# COMPACT_ATOMS: atom_id res chain seq x y z
N MET A 1 -19.13 47.65 -48.66
CA MET A 1 -19.52 46.36 -48.07
C MET A 1 -18.57 46.13 -46.92
N SER A 2 -19.02 46.37 -45.69
CA SER A 2 -18.18 46.20 -44.50
C SER A 2 -18.31 44.77 -44.00
N ASP A 3 -17.20 44.05 -43.98
CA ASP A 3 -17.12 42.71 -43.44
C ASP A 3 -17.38 42.74 -41.93
N VAL A 4 -18.51 42.18 -41.53
CA VAL A 4 -18.84 41.92 -40.13
C VAL A 4 -17.97 40.76 -39.67
N VAL A 5 -16.89 41.07 -38.95
CA VAL A 5 -16.08 40.07 -38.25
C VAL A 5 -16.92 39.53 -37.08
N LEU A 6 -17.63 38.43 -37.31
CA LEU A 6 -18.29 37.67 -36.25
C LEU A 6 -17.21 37.05 -35.37
N ALA A 7 -17.04 37.56 -34.16
CA ALA A 7 -16.23 36.91 -33.14
C ALA A 7 -16.75 35.48 -32.93
N PRO A 8 -15.89 34.46 -32.82
CA PRO A 8 -16.33 33.10 -32.62
C PRO A 8 -17.14 33.02 -31.32
N VAL A 9 -18.41 32.64 -31.45
CA VAL A 9 -19.30 32.40 -30.32
C VAL A 9 -18.78 31.14 -29.62
N ASP A 10 -18.03 31.36 -28.54
CA ASP A 10 -17.56 30.29 -27.67
C ASP A 10 -18.80 29.65 -27.01
N SER A 11 -19.24 28.52 -27.57
CA SER A 11 -20.57 27.93 -27.37
C SER A 11 -20.68 27.07 -26.10
N GLY A 12 -19.67 27.13 -25.23
CA GLY A 12 -19.64 26.40 -23.96
C GLY A 12 -20.00 27.28 -22.76
N PRO A 13 -20.44 26.68 -21.63
CA PRO A 13 -20.78 27.42 -20.41
C PRO A 13 -19.57 28.05 -19.70
N LEU A 14 -18.34 27.77 -20.15
CA LEU A 14 -17.10 28.31 -19.58
C LEU A 14 -16.42 29.26 -20.57
N SER A 15 -15.91 30.38 -20.06
CA SER A 15 -15.05 31.28 -20.82
C SER A 15 -13.72 30.62 -21.17
N LEU A 16 -13.01 31.17 -22.17
CA LEU A 16 -11.69 30.70 -22.57
C LEU A 16 -10.67 30.76 -21.42
N SER A 17 -10.72 31.79 -20.57
CA SER A 17 -9.86 31.89 -19.37
C SER A 17 -10.19 30.81 -18.34
N GLN A 18 -11.47 30.51 -18.10
CA GLN A 18 -11.89 29.44 -17.19
C GLN A 18 -11.44 28.06 -17.69
N LYS A 19 -11.51 27.82 -19.01
CA LYS A 19 -10.98 26.58 -19.61
C LYS A 19 -9.48 26.44 -19.38
N GLN A 20 -8.72 27.52 -19.51
CA GLN A 20 -7.28 27.54 -19.24
C GLN A 20 -6.96 27.26 -17.77
N GLU A 21 -7.73 27.84 -16.84
CA GLU A 21 -7.59 27.57 -15.39
C GLU A 21 -7.84 26.09 -15.06
N VAL A 22 -8.88 25.49 -15.64
CA VAL A 22 -9.20 24.06 -15.46
C VAL A 22 -8.11 23.16 -16.04
N ALA A 23 -7.59 23.49 -17.22
CA ALA A 23 -6.51 22.73 -17.86
C ALA A 23 -5.23 22.78 -17.01
N ALA A 24 -4.82 23.97 -16.57
CA ALA A 24 -3.64 24.15 -15.72
C ALA A 24 -3.78 23.46 -14.35
N ALA A 25 -4.98 23.47 -13.76
CA ALA A 25 -5.26 22.74 -12.53
C ALA A 25 -5.20 21.21 -12.76
N SER A 26 -5.75 20.73 -13.87
CA SER A 26 -5.74 19.31 -14.23
C SER A 26 -4.31 18.79 -14.37
N GLU A 27 -3.44 19.53 -15.03
CA GLU A 27 -2.01 19.21 -15.16
C GLU A 27 -1.32 19.11 -13.78
N ARG A 28 -1.54 20.11 -12.91
CA ARG A 28 -0.96 20.13 -11.56
C ARG A 28 -1.46 18.97 -10.68
N SER A 29 -2.73 18.58 -10.84
CA SER A 29 -3.35 17.48 -10.09
C SER A 29 -2.79 16.09 -10.45
N GLN A 30 -2.11 15.93 -11.59
CA GLN A 30 -1.69 14.61 -12.08
C GLN A 30 -0.82 13.83 -11.08
N LYS A 31 0.08 14.51 -10.35
CA LYS A 31 0.94 13.83 -9.36
C LYS A 31 0.14 13.32 -8.16
N ILE A 32 -0.91 14.03 -7.77
CA ILE A 32 -1.84 13.64 -6.70
C ILE A 32 -2.67 12.44 -7.16
N ARG A 33 -3.21 12.49 -8.39
CA ARG A 33 -3.97 11.39 -8.99
C ARG A 33 -3.14 10.12 -9.17
N LYS A 34 -1.87 10.24 -9.56
CA LYS A 34 -0.94 9.10 -9.61
C LYS A 34 -0.71 8.48 -8.23
N ALA A 35 -0.54 9.29 -7.19
CA ALA A 35 -0.43 8.78 -5.82
C ALA A 35 -1.71 8.06 -5.37
N ALA A 36 -2.89 8.58 -5.76
CA ALA A 36 -4.17 7.93 -5.50
C ALA A 36 -4.31 6.59 -6.24
N ALA A 37 -3.75 6.47 -7.45
CA ALA A 37 -3.71 5.22 -8.20
C ALA A 37 -2.78 4.18 -7.54
N VAL A 38 -1.63 4.60 -7.02
CA VAL A 38 -0.72 3.75 -6.23
C VAL A 38 -1.42 3.26 -4.97
N ALA A 39 -2.13 4.14 -4.24
CA ALA A 39 -2.91 3.77 -3.07
C ALA A 39 -4.03 2.78 -3.38
N LYS A 40 -4.70 2.93 -4.54
CA LYS A 40 -5.67 1.94 -5.04
C LYS A 40 -5.02 0.57 -5.23
N PHE A 41 -3.88 0.52 -5.93
CA PHE A 41 -3.18 -0.72 -6.21
C PHE A 41 -2.74 -1.40 -4.91
N ASN A 42 -2.10 -0.67 -4.00
CA ASN A 42 -1.66 -1.19 -2.70
C ASN A 42 -2.85 -1.67 -1.85
N GLY A 43 -3.94 -0.90 -1.79
CA GLY A 43 -5.15 -1.28 -1.06
C GLY A 43 -5.73 -2.60 -1.58
N TRP A 44 -5.78 -2.80 -2.90
CA TRP A 44 -6.27 -4.05 -3.49
C TRP A 44 -5.33 -5.23 -3.25
N THR A 45 -4.02 -5.07 -3.46
CA THR A 45 -3.06 -6.17 -3.25
C THR A 45 -3.05 -6.59 -1.78
N THR A 46 -2.99 -5.65 -0.85
CA THR A 46 -3.07 -5.94 0.59
C THR A 46 -4.41 -6.55 0.98
N GLY A 47 -5.53 -6.05 0.44
CA GLY A 47 -6.86 -6.58 0.74
C GLY A 47 -7.07 -8.01 0.24
N ILE A 48 -6.56 -8.35 -0.95
CA ILE A 48 -6.58 -9.72 -1.49
C ILE A 48 -5.77 -10.64 -0.58
N LEU A 49 -4.55 -10.23 -0.21
CA LEU A 49 -3.71 -11.04 0.68
C LEU A 49 -4.37 -11.25 2.04
N ALA A 50 -4.95 -10.21 2.64
CA ALA A 50 -5.70 -10.33 3.89
C ALA A 50 -6.87 -11.32 3.77
N THR A 51 -7.60 -11.26 2.65
CA THR A 51 -8.72 -12.18 2.38
C THR A 51 -8.24 -13.62 2.24
N CYS A 52 -7.13 -13.85 1.52
CA CYS A 52 -6.52 -15.17 1.39
C CYS A 52 -5.96 -15.70 2.72
N SER A 53 -5.54 -14.82 3.62
CA SER A 53 -5.07 -15.19 4.97
C SER A 53 -6.20 -15.47 5.96
N ALA A 54 -7.41 -14.97 5.72
CA ALA A 54 -8.52 -15.04 6.66
C ALA A 54 -8.92 -16.47 7.11
N PRO A 55 -8.92 -17.52 6.26
CA PRO A 55 -9.19 -18.88 6.71
C PRO A 55 -8.22 -19.37 7.79
N PHE A 56 -6.95 -18.94 7.73
CA PHE A 56 -5.92 -19.34 8.69
C PHE A 56 -6.02 -18.57 10.02
N ALA A 57 -6.71 -17.43 10.03
CA ALA A 57 -6.93 -16.65 11.25
C ALA A 57 -7.75 -17.39 12.31
N LEU A 58 -8.61 -18.33 11.91
CA LEU A 58 -9.44 -19.10 12.84
C LEU A 58 -8.65 -20.13 13.65
N PHE A 59 -7.47 -20.52 13.18
CA PHE A 59 -6.66 -21.60 13.76
C PHE A 59 -5.33 -21.11 14.33
N SER A 60 -5.03 -19.81 14.21
CA SER A 60 -3.74 -19.26 14.63
C SER A 60 -3.89 -17.82 15.10
N LEU A 61 -3.39 -17.55 16.31
CA LEU A 61 -3.31 -16.19 16.85
C LEU A 61 -2.47 -15.28 15.95
N ALA A 62 -1.37 -15.80 15.40
CA ALA A 62 -0.54 -15.08 14.44
C ALA A 62 -1.30 -14.78 13.14
N GLY A 63 -2.06 -15.76 12.63
CA GLY A 63 -2.93 -15.60 11.46
C GLY A 63 -4.00 -14.53 11.68
N PHE A 64 -4.59 -14.49 12.88
CA PHE A 64 -5.57 -13.49 13.27
C PHE A 64 -5.00 -12.07 13.28
N PHE A 65 -3.84 -11.87 13.92
CA PHE A 65 -3.19 -10.56 13.97
C PHE A 65 -2.77 -10.07 12.59
N ILE A 66 -2.18 -10.93 11.75
CA ILE A 66 -1.80 -10.55 10.38
C ILE A 66 -3.01 -10.19 9.54
N THR A 67 -4.05 -11.04 9.54
CA THR A 67 -5.28 -10.78 8.77
C THR A 67 -5.92 -9.46 9.18
N THR A 68 -6.02 -9.21 10.49
CA THR A 68 -6.59 -7.96 11.02
C THR A 68 -5.71 -6.77 10.65
N GLY A 69 -4.40 -6.85 10.87
CA GLY A 69 -3.46 -5.77 10.56
C GLY A 69 -3.45 -5.40 9.08
N MET A 70 -3.42 -6.40 8.20
CA MET A 70 -3.49 -6.18 6.75
C MET A 70 -4.83 -5.59 6.32
N SER A 71 -5.94 -6.02 6.93
CA SER A 71 -7.26 -5.45 6.66
C SER A 71 -7.32 -3.96 7.02
N VAL A 72 -6.73 -3.58 8.17
CA VAL A 72 -6.62 -2.17 8.59
C VAL A 72 -5.76 -1.37 7.62
N VAL A 73 -4.60 -1.90 7.21
CA VAL A 73 -3.71 -1.26 6.22
C VAL A 73 -4.44 -1.04 4.89
N ALA A 74 -5.13 -2.06 4.37
CA ALA A 74 -5.90 -1.98 3.13
C ALA A 74 -7.01 -0.93 3.21
N TYR A 75 -7.79 -0.94 4.31
CA TYR A 75 -8.82 0.06 4.56
C TYR A 75 -8.24 1.48 4.57
N ASN A 76 -7.10 1.67 5.24
CA ASN A 76 -6.42 2.96 5.29
C ASN A 76 -5.87 3.39 3.93
N GLU A 77 -5.37 2.48 3.08
CA GLU A 77 -4.98 2.81 1.70
C GLU A 77 -6.18 3.33 0.88
N PHE A 78 -7.34 2.68 0.98
CA PHE A 78 -8.55 3.15 0.29
C PHE A 78 -9.06 4.48 0.85
N ARG A 79 -9.02 4.66 2.17
CA ARG A 79 -9.37 5.93 2.81
C ARG A 79 -8.41 7.04 2.39
N GLY A 80 -7.10 6.78 2.37
CA GLY A 80 -6.08 7.74 1.96
C GLY A 80 -6.19 8.11 0.48
N ARG A 81 -6.51 7.13 -0.39
CA ARG A 81 -6.86 7.39 -1.80
C ARG A 81 -8.02 8.39 -1.90
N ARG A 82 -9.11 8.16 -1.16
CA ARG A 82 -10.27 9.07 -1.20
C ARG A 82 -9.87 10.48 -0.78
N ARG A 83 -9.14 10.62 0.33
CA ARG A 83 -8.62 11.92 0.81
C ARG A 83 -7.72 12.61 -0.23
N LEU A 84 -6.86 11.86 -0.94
CA LEU A 84 -6.03 12.43 -2.02
C LEU A 84 -6.89 12.98 -3.18
N LEU A 85 -7.97 12.27 -3.55
CA LEU A 85 -8.88 12.70 -4.61
C LEU A 85 -9.75 13.89 -4.19
N GLU A 86 -9.97 14.06 -2.89
CA GLU A 86 -10.59 15.26 -2.29
C GLU A 86 -9.60 16.42 -2.12
N PHE A 87 -8.34 16.25 -2.54
CA PHE A 87 -7.23 17.20 -2.38
C PHE A 87 -6.96 17.60 -0.93
N ASP A 88 -7.15 16.66 0.00
CA ASP A 88 -6.80 16.85 1.40
C ASP A 88 -5.27 16.95 1.56
N GLU A 89 -4.81 18.04 2.18
CA GLU A 89 -3.40 18.34 2.39
C GLU A 89 -2.67 17.28 3.22
N GLU A 90 -3.36 16.64 4.16
CA GLU A 90 -2.78 15.65 5.06
C GLU A 90 -2.76 14.24 4.48
N ALA A 91 -3.50 13.98 3.40
CA ALA A 91 -3.64 12.65 2.81
C ALA A 91 -2.29 11.98 2.46
N PRO A 92 -1.29 12.68 1.89
CA PRO A 92 0.01 12.10 1.64
C PRO A 92 0.74 11.67 2.92
N ALA A 93 0.66 12.48 3.98
CA ALA A 93 1.29 12.12 5.26
C ALA A 93 0.59 10.93 5.92
N PHE A 94 -0.75 10.90 5.86
CA PHE A 94 -1.54 9.77 6.34
C PHE A 94 -1.16 8.46 5.65
N LEU A 95 -1.04 8.46 4.32
CA LEU A 95 -0.60 7.29 3.55
C LEU A 95 0.86 6.90 3.86
N GLY A 96 1.75 7.88 4.02
CA GLY A 96 3.13 7.64 4.45
C GLY A 96 3.20 6.90 5.79
N TRP A 97 2.43 7.34 6.78
CA TRP A 97 2.33 6.65 8.08
C TRP A 97 1.67 5.28 7.99
N ASN A 98 0.70 5.09 7.08
CA ASN A 98 0.12 3.77 6.84
C ASN A 98 1.17 2.76 6.34
N GLN A 99 2.08 3.19 5.45
CA GLN A 99 3.18 2.36 4.96
C GLN A 99 4.20 2.04 6.07
N VAL A 100 4.51 3.01 6.95
CA VAL A 100 5.35 2.77 8.13
C VAL A 100 4.70 1.77 9.10
N GLY A 101 3.40 1.92 9.35
CA GLY A 101 2.63 0.97 10.15
C GLY A 101 2.61 -0.43 9.53
N PHE A 102 2.48 -0.53 8.21
CA PHE A 102 2.54 -1.81 7.52
C PHE A 102 3.93 -2.46 7.61
N LEU A 103 5.00 -1.69 7.46
CA LEU A 103 6.36 -2.16 7.69
C LEU A 103 6.55 -2.69 9.11
N ALA A 104 6.06 -1.94 10.11
CA ALA A 104 6.14 -2.35 11.51
C ALA A 104 5.37 -3.66 11.76
N LEU A 105 4.19 -3.84 11.17
CA LEU A 105 3.42 -5.08 11.23
C LEU A 105 4.22 -6.26 10.67
N ILE A 106 4.81 -6.10 9.48
CA ILE A 106 5.61 -7.16 8.84
C ILE A 106 6.83 -7.52 9.69
N ILE A 107 7.60 -6.52 10.13
CA ILE A 107 8.80 -6.76 10.95
C ILE A 107 8.42 -7.48 12.25
N THR A 108 7.38 -7.02 12.95
CA THR A 108 6.92 -7.63 14.20
C THR A 108 6.54 -9.10 13.98
N TYR A 109 5.79 -9.38 12.91
CA TYR A 109 5.43 -10.75 12.55
C TYR A 109 6.65 -11.60 12.19
N CYS A 110 7.56 -11.10 11.36
CA CYS A 110 8.77 -11.84 10.98
C CYS A 110 9.65 -12.14 12.20
N LEU A 111 9.83 -11.18 13.10
CA LEU A 111 10.57 -11.39 14.34
C LEU A 111 9.88 -12.40 15.26
N TRP A 112 8.55 -12.35 15.36
CA TRP A 112 7.78 -13.37 16.09
C TRP A 112 8.01 -14.75 15.49
N MET A 113 7.89 -14.91 14.18
CA MET A 113 8.06 -16.20 13.51
C MET A 113 9.51 -16.72 13.59
N LEU A 114 10.50 -15.84 13.51
CA LEU A 114 11.90 -16.19 13.78
C LEU A 114 12.09 -16.68 15.21
N ALA A 115 11.57 -15.95 16.21
CA ALA A 115 11.67 -16.36 17.59
C ALA A 115 10.99 -17.71 17.85
N ALA A 116 9.79 -17.92 17.29
CA ALA A 116 9.06 -19.18 17.41
C ALA A 116 9.81 -20.34 16.73
N GLY A 117 10.30 -20.15 15.50
CA GLY A 117 11.02 -21.18 14.75
C GLY A 117 12.41 -21.51 15.30
N LEU A 118 13.05 -20.58 16.02
CA LEU A 118 14.38 -20.77 16.61
C LEU A 118 14.34 -21.26 18.06
N SER A 119 13.24 -21.05 18.79
CA SER A 119 13.14 -21.43 20.20
C SER A 119 12.47 -22.79 20.44
N GLY A 120 11.81 -23.37 19.43
CA GLY A 120 11.15 -24.67 19.53
C GLY A 120 12.06 -25.87 19.28
N GLU A 121 11.60 -27.04 19.71
CA GLU A 121 12.07 -28.32 19.18
C GLU A 121 11.74 -28.39 17.69
N GLY A 122 12.63 -29.00 16.90
CA GLY A 122 12.47 -29.07 15.44
C GLY A 122 11.12 -29.69 15.05
N PRO A 123 10.43 -29.20 14.01
CA PRO A 123 9.07 -29.61 13.66
C PRO A 123 8.94 -31.09 13.25
N PHE A 124 10.08 -31.79 13.13
CA PHE A 124 10.19 -33.19 12.76
C PHE A 124 10.57 -34.12 13.93
N GLN A 125 10.93 -33.57 15.09
CA GLN A 125 11.38 -34.34 16.26
C GLN A 125 10.35 -35.39 16.68
N GLU A 126 9.08 -35.00 16.81
CA GLU A 126 8.00 -35.91 17.17
C GLU A 126 7.77 -37.00 16.12
N GLN A 127 7.85 -36.67 14.82
CA GLN A 127 7.71 -37.67 13.76
C GLN A 127 8.88 -38.65 13.72
N PHE A 128 10.12 -38.18 13.92
CA PHE A 128 11.28 -39.07 14.01
C PHE A 128 11.25 -39.97 15.25
N ALA A 129 10.73 -39.47 16.37
CA ALA A 129 10.50 -40.28 17.55
C ALA A 129 9.44 -41.37 17.32
N ALA A 130 8.41 -41.07 16.53
CA ALA A 130 7.34 -42.02 16.19
C ALA A 130 7.74 -43.04 15.11
N GLN A 131 8.61 -42.66 14.17
CA GLN A 131 9.01 -43.47 13.02
C GLN A 131 10.53 -43.33 12.75
N PRO A 132 11.37 -44.15 13.42
CA PRO A 132 12.82 -44.08 13.27
C PRO A 132 13.31 -44.34 11.83
N GLU A 133 12.57 -45.13 11.07
CA GLU A 133 12.82 -45.46 9.66
C GLU A 133 12.78 -44.23 8.72
N LEU A 134 12.15 -43.12 9.12
CA LEU A 134 12.19 -41.87 8.36
C LEU A 134 13.62 -41.32 8.23
N ALA A 135 14.51 -41.62 9.18
CA ALA A 135 15.89 -41.14 9.15
C ALA A 135 16.69 -41.75 7.99
N GLU A 136 16.32 -42.95 7.54
CA GLU A 136 16.96 -43.60 6.40
C GLU A 136 16.58 -42.94 5.06
N VAL A 137 15.39 -42.32 4.98
CA VAL A 137 14.86 -41.72 3.74
C VAL A 137 15.08 -40.20 3.68
N LEU A 138 14.91 -39.51 4.81
CA LEU A 138 14.91 -38.04 4.87
C LEU A 138 16.23 -37.46 5.39
N GLY A 139 17.15 -38.30 5.88
CA GLY A 139 18.41 -37.88 6.50
C GLY A 139 18.30 -37.73 8.02
N SER A 140 19.38 -37.26 8.65
CA SER A 140 19.40 -37.15 10.11
C SER A 140 18.46 -36.05 10.61
N PRO A 141 17.81 -36.23 11.78
CA PRO A 141 16.95 -35.21 12.38
C PRO A 141 17.69 -33.88 12.61
N GLU A 142 18.99 -33.95 12.91
CA GLU A 142 19.86 -32.80 13.15
C GLU A 142 20.11 -31.99 11.88
N GLU A 143 20.39 -32.65 10.75
CA GLU A 143 20.58 -32.01 9.45
C GLU A 143 19.31 -31.30 8.99
N LEU A 144 18.15 -31.96 9.14
CA LEU A 144 16.86 -31.38 8.78
C LEU A 144 16.47 -30.20 9.68
N ASP A 145 16.75 -30.27 10.98
CA ASP A 145 16.53 -29.15 11.90
C ASP A 145 17.44 -27.96 11.54
N HIS A 146 18.72 -28.21 11.25
CA HIS A 146 19.64 -27.17 10.81
C HIS A 146 19.18 -26.52 9.50
N PHE A 147 18.79 -27.34 8.52
CA PHE A 147 18.24 -26.86 7.26
C PHE A 147 16.96 -26.04 7.45
N TYR A 148 16.03 -26.53 8.28
CA TYR A 148 14.79 -25.83 8.61
C TYR A 148 15.06 -24.46 9.24
N ARG A 149 15.94 -24.39 10.25
CA ARG A 149 16.33 -23.11 10.90
C ARG A 149 16.97 -22.16 9.90
N GLY A 150 17.86 -22.66 9.04
CA GLY A 150 18.46 -21.88 7.96
C GLY A 150 17.43 -21.32 6.99
N ALA A 151 16.45 -22.14 6.58
CA ALA A 151 15.36 -21.74 5.70
C ALA A 151 14.45 -20.68 6.36
N VAL A 152 14.11 -20.85 7.64
CA VAL A 152 13.34 -19.88 8.43
C VAL A 152 14.07 -18.53 8.51
N ILE A 153 15.37 -18.53 8.82
CA ILE A 153 16.19 -17.31 8.86
C ILE A 153 16.25 -16.64 7.48
N ALA A 154 16.54 -17.40 6.42
CA ALA A 154 16.63 -16.88 5.07
C ALA A 154 15.29 -16.28 4.60
N LEU A 155 14.18 -16.97 4.84
CA LEU A 155 12.85 -16.53 4.45
C LEU A 155 12.44 -15.25 5.18
N TYR A 156 12.43 -15.26 6.52
CA TYR A 156 11.95 -14.08 7.26
C TYR A 156 12.95 -12.92 7.22
N GLY A 157 14.26 -13.21 7.20
CA GLY A 157 15.29 -12.18 7.01
C GLY A 157 15.17 -11.48 5.66
N SER A 158 14.94 -12.24 4.58
CA SER A 158 14.72 -11.64 3.25
C SER A 158 13.41 -10.85 3.19
N VAL A 159 12.32 -11.33 3.79
CA VAL A 159 11.05 -10.59 3.86
C VAL A 159 11.23 -9.26 4.59
N ILE A 160 11.96 -9.23 5.72
CA ILE A 160 12.28 -7.98 6.43
C ILE A 160 13.05 -7.02 5.51
N ALA A 161 14.16 -7.50 4.91
CA ALA A 161 15.02 -6.66 4.08
C ALA A 161 14.27 -6.08 2.87
N LEU A 162 13.52 -6.92 2.15
CA LEU A 162 12.70 -6.48 1.03
C LEU A 162 11.62 -5.51 1.50
N SER A 163 10.99 -5.75 2.65
CA SER A 163 9.94 -4.87 3.15
C SER A 163 10.48 -3.50 3.56
N MET A 164 11.67 -3.43 4.16
CA MET A 164 12.30 -2.14 4.46
C MET A 164 12.52 -1.31 3.19
N VAL A 165 12.91 -1.97 2.09
CA VAL A 165 13.07 -1.30 0.79
C VAL A 165 11.73 -0.86 0.22
N PHE A 166 10.78 -1.78 0.00
CA PHE A 166 9.54 -1.46 -0.69
C PHE A 166 8.63 -0.52 0.12
N GLN A 167 8.37 -0.83 1.39
CA GLN A 167 7.49 -0.03 2.25
C GLN A 167 8.18 1.27 2.65
N GLY A 168 9.51 1.26 2.85
CA GLY A 168 10.28 2.48 3.10
C GLY A 168 10.23 3.45 1.91
N LEU A 169 10.44 2.94 0.69
CA LEU A 169 10.33 3.74 -0.53
C LEU A 169 8.90 4.23 -0.78
N ASN A 170 7.87 3.41 -0.51
CA ASN A 170 6.48 3.83 -0.61
C ASN A 170 6.11 4.91 0.41
N ALA A 171 6.58 4.78 1.66
CA ALA A 171 6.40 5.79 2.70
C ALA A 171 7.05 7.11 2.28
N TYR A 172 8.32 7.07 1.87
CA TYR A 172 9.03 8.23 1.35
C TYR A 172 8.32 8.84 0.13
N TYR A 173 7.87 8.01 -0.81
CA TYR A 173 7.11 8.45 -1.97
C TYR A 173 5.90 9.27 -1.53
N TYR A 174 5.07 8.77 -0.61
CA TYR A 174 3.88 9.49 -0.15
C TYR A 174 4.23 10.78 0.62
N PHE A 175 5.18 10.76 1.55
CA PHE A 175 5.62 11.97 2.25
C PHE A 175 6.11 13.04 1.26
N SER A 176 6.84 12.64 0.22
CA SER A 176 7.31 13.55 -0.83
C SER A 176 6.18 14.17 -1.67
N ARG A 177 4.95 13.63 -1.61
CA ARG A 177 3.79 14.18 -2.35
C ARG A 177 3.09 15.32 -1.64
N ARG A 178 3.34 15.53 -0.35
CA ARG A 178 2.75 16.64 0.42
C ARG A 178 2.95 18.00 -0.27
N ARG A 179 4.17 18.26 -0.77
CA ARG A 179 4.48 19.51 -1.49
C ARG A 179 3.63 19.73 -2.75
N TYR A 180 3.23 18.67 -3.44
CA TYR A 180 2.42 18.79 -4.65
C TYR A 180 0.96 19.10 -4.30
N THR A 181 0.43 18.51 -3.23
CA THR A 181 -0.90 18.86 -2.72
C THR A 181 -0.95 20.32 -2.27
N GLN A 182 0.05 20.76 -1.49
CA GLN A 182 0.16 22.15 -1.05
C GLN A 182 0.27 23.11 -2.25
N ALA A 183 1.19 22.86 -3.18
CA ALA A 183 1.34 23.69 -4.37
C ALA A 183 0.07 23.73 -5.24
N TYR A 184 -0.65 22.61 -5.32
CA TYR A 184 -1.94 22.54 -6.01
C TYR A 184 -3.00 23.41 -5.32
N LEU A 185 -3.17 23.29 -4.00
CA LEU A 185 -4.14 24.07 -3.23
C LEU A 185 -3.84 25.57 -3.29
N THR A 186 -2.57 25.97 -3.18
CA THR A 186 -2.19 27.39 -3.21
C THR A 186 -2.40 28.03 -4.59
N ALA A 187 -2.12 27.31 -5.67
CA ALA A 187 -2.14 27.88 -7.02
C ALA A 187 -3.45 27.64 -7.79
N THR A 188 -4.43 26.93 -7.21
CA THR A 188 -5.71 26.62 -7.88
C THR A 188 -6.84 27.47 -7.29
N PRO A 189 -7.61 28.20 -8.11
CA PRO A 189 -8.80 28.89 -7.65
C PRO A 189 -9.80 27.92 -7.01
N GLY A 190 -10.44 28.33 -5.91
CA GLY A 190 -11.35 27.48 -5.15
C GLY A 190 -12.47 26.85 -5.99
N TRP A 191 -13.04 27.62 -6.94
CA TRP A 191 -14.09 27.13 -7.83
C TRP A 191 -13.64 25.95 -8.71
N VAL A 192 -12.36 25.92 -9.12
CA VAL A 192 -11.79 24.79 -9.89
C VAL A 192 -11.58 23.58 -9.00
N ILE A 193 -11.17 23.78 -7.74
CA ILE A 193 -11.03 22.70 -6.76
C ILE A 193 -12.39 22.05 -6.52
N ASP A 194 -13.42 22.85 -6.28
CA ASP A 194 -14.79 22.37 -6.04
C ASP A 194 -15.33 21.63 -7.28
N LEU A 195 -15.12 22.19 -8.47
CA LEU A 195 -15.46 21.52 -9.73
C LEU A 195 -14.75 20.16 -9.85
N GLN A 196 -13.46 20.07 -9.55
CA GLN A 196 -12.71 18.82 -9.68
C GLN A 196 -13.06 17.78 -8.60
N ARG A 197 -13.55 18.19 -7.42
CA ARG A 197 -14.07 17.29 -6.39
C ARG A 197 -15.41 16.68 -6.78
N LEU A 198 -16.23 17.40 -7.54
CA LEU A 198 -17.52 16.91 -8.04
C LEU A 198 -17.37 15.88 -9.15
N VAL A 199 -16.28 15.94 -9.93
CA VAL A 199 -16.01 14.98 -10.99
C VAL A 199 -15.54 13.67 -10.38
N PRO A 200 -16.29 12.56 -10.53
CA PRO A 200 -15.83 11.25 -10.09
C PRO A 200 -14.52 10.94 -10.81
N SER A 201 -13.42 10.89 -10.06
CA SER A 201 -12.15 10.46 -10.61
C SER A 201 -12.30 8.98 -10.95
N GLY A 202 -12.36 8.66 -12.25
CA GLY A 202 -12.72 7.36 -12.81
C GLY A 202 -12.37 6.13 -11.96
N SER A 203 -13.34 5.24 -11.87
CA SER A 203 -13.37 3.97 -11.10
C SER A 203 -12.05 3.22 -11.10
#